data_AF-A0A7K1AD52-F1
#
_entry.id   AF-A0A7K1AD52-F1
#
_cell.length_a   1.000
_cell.length_b   1.000
_cell.length_c   1.000
_cell.angle_alpha   90.00
_cell.angle_beta   90.00
_cell.angle_gamma   90.00
#
_symmetry.space_group_name_H-M   'P 1'
#
loop_
_entity.id
_entity.type
_entity.pdbx_description
1 polymer ?
#
loop_
_entity_poly.entity_id
_entity_poly.type
_entity_poly.pdbx_seq_one_letter_code
_entity_poly.pdbx_strand_id
1 'polypeptide(L)' 'MTVTTTATSDAKVEIGFAAFDADNHYYEAEDAFTRHIEPSMAKRCMQWAEIDGRKRLLVGG' A
#
# COMPACT_ATOMS: atom_id res chain seq x y z
N MET A 1 39.53 6.58 25.56
CA MET A 1 39.09 6.61 24.15
C MET A 1 37.63 7.06 24.16
N THR A 2 37.40 8.35 24.00
CA THR A 2 36.05 8.93 24.11
C THR A 2 35.44 8.94 22.71
N VAL A 3 34.39 8.14 22.50
CA VAL A 3 33.66 8.10 21.24
C VAL A 3 32.65 9.24 21.25
N THR A 4 32.87 10.25 20.41
CA THR A 4 31.93 11.36 20.21
C THR A 4 30.89 10.93 19.19
N THR A 5 29.66 10.66 19.63
CA THR A 5 28.53 10.36 18.74
C THR A 5 27.96 11.67 18.20
N THR A 6 28.09 11.93 16.91
CA THR A 6 27.44 13.07 16.25
C THR A 6 25.96 12.74 16.05
N ALA A 7 25.08 13.47 16.72
CA ALA A 7 23.64 13.39 16.45
C ALA A 7 23.33 14.04 15.10
N THR A 8 22.83 13.27 14.15
CA THR A 8 22.23 13.77 12.90
C THR A 8 20.96 14.54 13.21
N SER A 9 20.83 15.76 12.71
CA SER A 9 19.67 16.62 12.92
C SER A 9 18.49 16.21 12.04
N ASP A 10 17.32 15.98 12.62
CA ASP A 10 16.03 15.75 11.95
C ASP A 10 15.40 17.03 11.35
N ALA A 11 16.23 18.01 10.96
CA ALA A 11 15.72 19.27 10.44
C ALA A 11 15.08 19.06 9.06
N LYS A 12 13.79 19.40 8.94
CA LYS A 12 13.06 19.37 7.67
C LYS A 12 13.69 20.34 6.68
N VAL A 13 14.12 19.85 5.53
CA VAL A 13 14.73 20.66 4.47
C VAL A 13 13.62 21.33 3.64
N GLU A 14 13.62 22.65 3.61
CA GLU A 14 12.72 23.44 2.74
C GLU A 14 13.40 23.69 1.39
N ILE A 15 12.81 23.17 0.31
CA ILE A 15 13.42 23.14 -1.04
C ILE A 15 12.99 24.32 -1.94
N GLY A 16 12.09 25.20 -1.47
CA GLY A 16 11.71 26.43 -2.18
C GLY A 16 10.79 26.25 -3.39
N PHE A 17 10.33 25.03 -3.65
CA PHE A 17 9.34 24.68 -4.69
C PHE A 17 8.45 23.52 -4.22
N ALA A 18 7.31 23.33 -4.88
CA ALA A 18 6.43 22.19 -4.60
C ALA A 18 7.08 20.90 -5.13
N ALA A 19 7.31 19.93 -4.25
CA ALA A 19 7.79 18.62 -4.64
C ALA A 19 6.73 17.88 -5.47
N PHE A 20 7.17 17.11 -6.45
CA PHE A 20 6.36 16.10 -7.12
C PHE A 20 6.75 14.74 -6.58
N ASP A 21 5.77 14.02 -6.03
CA ASP A 21 5.96 12.65 -5.57
C ASP A 21 5.47 11.68 -6.65
N ALA A 22 6.42 10.96 -7.22
CA ALA A 22 6.19 10.04 -8.32
C ALA A 22 5.63 8.69 -7.87
N ASP A 23 5.44 8.45 -6.56
CA ASP A 23 5.10 7.13 -6.02
C ASP A 23 4.00 7.16 -4.95
N ASN A 24 2.85 7.73 -5.31
CA ASN A 24 1.66 7.73 -4.46
C ASN A 24 0.82 6.47 -4.69
N HIS A 25 0.25 5.95 -3.60
CA HIS A 25 -0.60 4.75 -3.63
C HIS A 25 -1.99 5.07 -3.07
N TYR A 26 -3.02 4.52 -3.71
CA TYR A 26 -4.39 4.59 -3.22
C TYR A 26 -4.76 3.31 -2.45
N TYR A 27 -5.66 3.44 -1.49
CA TYR A 27 -6.43 2.29 -1.01
C TYR A 27 -7.67 2.16 -1.88
N GLU A 28 -7.81 1.02 -2.54
CA GLU A 28 -8.90 0.79 -3.48
C GLU A 28 -10.24 0.50 -2.77
N ALA A 29 -11.33 0.78 -3.48
CA ALA A 29 -12.64 0.31 -3.08
C ALA A 29 -12.68 -1.23 -3.04
N GLU A 30 -13.52 -1.80 -2.17
CA GLU A 30 -13.57 -3.26 -1.98
C GLU A 30 -13.91 -4.05 -3.26
N ASP A 31 -14.61 -3.43 -4.20
CA ASP A 31 -15.01 -4.03 -5.46
C ASP A 31 -14.07 -3.69 -6.63
N ALA A 32 -12.93 -3.01 -6.40
CA ALA A 32 -12.04 -2.56 -7.47
C ALA A 32 -11.59 -3.70 -8.39
N PHE A 33 -11.44 -4.91 -7.83
CA PHE A 33 -11.02 -6.10 -8.56
C PHE A 33 -12.18 -6.98 -9.07
N THR A 34 -13.42 -6.71 -8.67
CA THR A 34 -14.58 -7.57 -8.96
C THR A 34 -15.66 -6.86 -9.77
N ARG A 35 -15.71 -5.52 -9.74
CA ARG A 35 -16.74 -4.70 -10.41
C ARG A 35 -16.87 -4.98 -11.91
N HIS A 36 -15.74 -5.26 -12.57
CA HIS A 36 -15.68 -5.45 -14.02
C HIS A 36 -14.92 -6.72 -14.43
N ILE A 37 -14.83 -7.70 -13.51
CA ILE A 37 -14.14 -8.95 -13.81
C ILE A 37 -14.91 -9.75 -14.88
N GLU A 38 -14.17 -10.42 -15.77
CA GLU A 38 -14.77 -11.37 -16.69
C GLU A 38 -15.38 -12.53 -15.88
N PRO A 39 -16.68 -12.87 -16.07
CA PRO A 39 -17.37 -13.82 -15.19
C PRO A 39 -16.72 -15.20 -15.08
N SER A 40 -16.15 -15.73 -16.17
CA SER A 40 -15.47 -17.04 -16.14
C SER A 40 -14.17 -17.03 -15.32
N MET A 41 -13.57 -15.86 -15.11
CA MET A 41 -12.37 -15.67 -14.29
C MET A 41 -12.65 -15.36 -12.82
N ALA A 42 -13.90 -15.10 -12.42
CA ALA A 42 -14.26 -14.70 -11.05
C ALA A 42 -13.80 -15.68 -9.96
N LYS A 43 -13.77 -16.99 -10.26
CA LYS A 43 -13.28 -18.05 -9.36
C LYS A 43 -11.76 -18.29 -9.40
N ARG A 44 -11.03 -17.49 -10.17
CA ARG A 44 -9.58 -17.66 -10.35
C ARG A 44 -8.79 -16.42 -9.91
N CYS A 45 -9.49 -15.33 -9.64
CA CYS A 45 -8.90 -14.03 -9.31
C CYS A 45 -9.18 -13.66 -7.85
N MET A 46 -9.50 -12.38 -7.60
CA MET A 46 -9.58 -11.79 -6.28
C MET A 46 -10.95 -12.05 -5.64
N GLN A 47 -10.92 -12.53 -4.40
CA GLN A 47 -12.11 -12.74 -3.59
C GLN A 47 -11.86 -12.29 -2.15
N TRP A 48 -12.90 -11.79 -1.48
CA TRP A 48 -12.83 -11.53 -0.05
C TRP A 48 -13.11 -12.80 0.74
N ALA A 49 -12.27 -13.08 1.73
CA ALA A 49 -12.44 -14.21 2.64
C ALA A 49 -12.18 -13.77 4.09
N GLU A 50 -12.85 -14.42 5.04
CA GLU A 50 -12.54 -14.31 6.47
C GLU A 50 -11.51 -15.38 6.85
N ILE A 51 -10.34 -14.95 7.33
CA ILE A 51 -9.23 -15.84 7.72
C ILE A 51 -8.72 -15.40 9.08
N ASP A 52 -8.86 -16.27 10.08
CA ASP A 52 -8.53 -16.02 11.49
C ASP A 52 -9.25 -14.79 12.06
N GLY A 53 -10.54 -14.61 11.72
CA GLY A 53 -11.35 -13.48 12.16
C GLY A 53 -10.98 -12.14 11.53
N ARG A 54 -10.27 -12.16 10.39
CA ARG A 54 -9.92 -10.97 9.61
C ARG A 54 -10.33 -11.13 8.15
N LYS A 55 -10.96 -10.10 7.60
CA LYS A 55 -11.23 -9.96 6.16
C LYS A 55 -9.92 -9.78 5.40
N ARG A 56 -9.70 -10.63 4.38
CA ARG A 56 -8.51 -10.62 3.53
C ARG A 56 -8.89 -10.80 2.07
N LEU A 57 -8.09 -10.20 1.18
CA LEU A 57 -8.18 -10.45 -0.25
C LEU A 57 -7.38 -11.71 -0.60
N LEU A 58 -8.07 -12.73 -1.08
CA LEU A 58 -7.50 -13.99 -1.55
C LEU A 58 -7.31 -13.93 -3.07
N VAL A 59 -6.20 -14.46 -3.56
CA VAL A 59 -5.92 -14.60 -5.00
C VAL A 59 -5.96 -16.08 -5.36
N GLY A 60 -6.81 -16.45 -6.31
CA GLY A 60 -6.95 -17.84 -6.75
C GLY A 60 -7.78 -18.71 -5.80
N GLY A 61 -8.89 -18.15 -5.30
CA GLY A 61 -9.90 -18.84 -4.47
C GLY A 61 -11.03 -19.46 -5.26
#